data_AF-A0A2G6CJL2-F1
#
_entry.id   AF-A0A2G6CJL2-F1
#
_cell.length_a   1.000
_cell.length_b   1.000
_cell.length_c   1.000
_cell.angle_alpha   90.00
_cell.angle_beta   90.00
_cell.angle_gamma   90.00
#
_symmetry.space_group_name_H-M   'P 1'
#
loop_
_entity.id
_entity.type
_entity.pdbx_description
1 polymer ?
#
loop_
_entity_poly.entity_id
_entity_poly.type
_entity_poly.pdbx_seq_one_letter_code
_entity_poly.pdbx_strand_id
1 'polypeptide(L)'
;MFQLHPTLAKDSFLVGEFPLSTCRLINDCQFPWLLLIPRVAGVKELYELSPTDQVQLMRESSWLSSKLAKAFQADKMNVAALGNQVPQLHFHHIVRYQNDSKWPNPVWGAPAIPYTQAVLQQMQQTLMMALRGHHDMPFDWKMGETT
;
A
#
# COMPACT_ATOMS: atom_id res chain seq x y z
N MET A 1 0.35 19.31 -11.51
CA MET A 1 -0.12 17.98 -11.95
C MET A 1 0.50 16.94 -11.04
N PHE A 2 -0.22 15.89 -10.66
CA PHE A 2 0.34 14.79 -9.87
C PHE A 2 1.34 13.98 -10.70
N GLN A 3 2.45 13.58 -10.09
CA GLN A 3 3.42 12.65 -10.65
C GLN A 3 3.95 11.76 -9.53
N LEU A 4 3.99 10.45 -9.74
CA LEU A 4 4.53 9.52 -8.75
C LEU A 4 6.04 9.73 -8.59
N HIS A 5 6.51 9.78 -7.36
CA HIS A 5 7.93 9.93 -7.05
C HIS A 5 8.74 8.74 -7.62
N PRO A 6 9.89 8.97 -8.29
CA PRO A 6 10.66 7.90 -8.95
C PRO A 6 11.05 6.74 -8.03
N THR A 7 11.43 7.01 -6.79
CA THR A 7 11.73 5.96 -5.80
C THR A 7 10.53 5.08 -5.51
N LEU A 8 9.34 5.67 -5.31
CA LEU A 8 8.12 4.89 -5.10
C LEU A 8 7.78 4.06 -6.32
N ALA A 9 7.96 4.62 -7.52
CA ALA A 9 7.73 3.89 -8.77
C ALA A 9 8.70 2.70 -8.94
N LYS A 10 9.97 2.89 -8.61
CA LYS A 10 11.02 1.87 -8.71
C LYS A 10 10.83 0.74 -7.70
N ASP A 11 10.49 1.08 -6.45
CA ASP A 11 10.51 0.13 -5.34
C ASP A 11 9.16 -0.57 -5.13
N SER A 12 8.18 -0.36 -6.02
CA SER A 12 6.84 -0.95 -5.88
C SER A 12 6.13 -1.21 -7.21
N PHE A 13 5.23 -2.20 -7.19
CA PHE A 13 4.36 -2.56 -8.32
C PHE A 13 3.01 -1.85 -8.21
N LEU A 14 2.44 -1.38 -9.32
CA LEU A 14 1.09 -0.82 -9.34
C LEU A 14 0.06 -1.93 -9.09
N VAL A 15 -0.79 -1.77 -8.08
CA VAL A 15 -1.88 -2.72 -7.79
C VAL A 15 -3.19 -2.25 -8.40
N GLY A 16 -3.53 -0.99 -8.17
CA GLY A 16 -4.79 -0.39 -8.62
C GLY A 16 -5.00 0.99 -8.02
N GLU A 17 -6.19 1.54 -8.20
CA GLU A 17 -6.54 2.90 -7.83
C GLU A 17 -7.83 2.96 -7.04
N PHE A 18 -7.75 3.60 -5.87
CA PHE A 18 -8.91 4.10 -5.13
C PHE A 18 -9.34 5.46 -5.69
N PRO A 19 -10.48 6.05 -5.27
CA PRO A 19 -10.91 7.37 -5.71
C PRO A 19 -9.85 8.47 -5.55
N LEU A 20 -9.13 8.49 -4.42
CA LEU A 20 -8.07 9.47 -4.15
C LEU A 20 -6.67 8.90 -4.39
N SER A 21 -6.41 7.67 -3.94
CA SER A 21 -5.03 7.15 -3.85
C SER A 21 -4.70 6.10 -4.90
N THR A 22 -3.46 6.13 -5.39
CA THR A 22 -2.88 4.97 -6.08
C THR A 22 -2.40 3.98 -5.04
N CYS A 23 -2.75 2.71 -5.21
CA CYS A 23 -2.34 1.60 -4.36
C CYS A 23 -1.21 0.81 -5.01
N ARG A 24 -0.11 0.61 -4.27
CA ARG A 24 1.09 -0.05 -4.78
C ARG A 24 1.60 -1.11 -3.82
N LEU A 25 2.20 -2.17 -4.34
CA LEU A 25 2.81 -3.26 -3.55
C LEU A 25 4.32 -3.01 -3.49
N ILE A 26 4.88 -2.83 -2.29
CA ILE A 26 6.34 -2.72 -2.11
C ILE A 26 7.00 -4.01 -2.61
N ASN A 27 8.12 -3.90 -3.31
CA ASN A 27 8.91 -5.03 -3.80
C ASN A 27 9.78 -5.64 -2.68
N ASP A 28 9.13 -6.02 -1.58
CA ASP A 28 9.70 -6.77 -0.47
C ASP A 28 8.76 -7.92 -0.11
N CYS A 29 9.17 -9.16 -0.42
CA CYS A 29 8.35 -10.35 -0.22
C CYS A 29 8.35 -10.84 1.24
N GLN A 30 9.15 -10.22 2.12
CA GLN A 30 9.17 -10.55 3.54
C GLN A 30 7.85 -10.22 4.24
N PHE A 31 7.08 -9.27 3.72
CA PHE A 31 5.82 -8.81 4.32
C PHE A 31 4.79 -8.48 3.23
N PRO A 32 3.50 -8.80 3.42
CA PRO A 32 2.44 -8.19 2.62
C PRO A 32 2.38 -6.69 2.94
N TRP A 33 2.95 -5.87 2.05
CA TRP A 33 3.18 -4.45 2.28
C TRP A 33 2.71 -3.60 1.11
N LEU A 34 1.62 -2.86 1.34
CA LEU A 34 1.08 -1.94 0.37
C LEU A 34 1.32 -0.48 0.78
N LEU A 35 1.33 0.39 -0.22
CA LEU A 35 1.33 1.83 -0.10
C LEU A 35 0.00 2.40 -0.60
N LEU A 36 -0.51 3.43 0.08
CA LEU A 36 -1.46 4.38 -0.50
C LEU A 36 -0.75 5.71 -0.74
N ILE A 37 -0.80 6.20 -1.98
CA ILE A 37 -0.25 7.49 -2.39
C ILE A 37 -1.41 8.35 -2.91
N PRO A 38 -1.89 9.36 -2.16
CA PRO A 38 -2.90 10.30 -2.66
C PRO A 38 -2.44 10.97 -3.94
N ARG A 39 -3.30 11.01 -4.97
CA ARG A 39 -2.99 11.63 -6.27
C ARG A 39 -3.13 13.16 -6.24
N VAL A 40 -2.56 13.80 -5.22
CA VAL A 40 -2.55 15.25 -5.01
C VAL A 40 -1.12 15.77 -5.12
N ALA A 41 -0.90 16.78 -5.96
CA ALA A 41 0.43 17.29 -6.25
C ALA A 41 1.01 18.10 -5.08
N GLY A 42 2.30 17.90 -4.78
CA GLY A 42 3.05 18.74 -3.83
C GLY A 42 2.78 18.47 -2.34
N VAL A 43 1.94 17.49 -2.02
CA VAL A 43 1.59 17.12 -0.64
C VAL A 43 2.66 16.19 -0.05
N LYS A 44 3.10 16.54 1.15
CA LYS A 44 4.07 15.80 1.96
C LYS A 44 3.45 15.20 3.21
N GLU A 45 2.51 15.92 3.80
CA GLU A 45 1.89 15.55 5.07
C GLU A 45 0.37 15.42 4.96
N LEU A 46 -0.23 14.59 5.82
CA LEU A 46 -1.68 14.39 5.86
C LEU A 46 -2.43 15.73 6.03
N TYR A 47 -1.92 16.61 6.89
CA TYR A 47 -2.59 17.88 7.20
C TYR A 47 -2.58 18.88 6.05
N GLU A 48 -1.77 18.66 5.01
CA GLU A 48 -1.72 19.52 3.81
C GLU A 48 -2.81 19.14 2.78
N LEU A 49 -3.46 17.99 2.94
CA LEU A 49 -4.63 17.62 2.15
C LEU A 49 -5.85 18.46 2.54
N SER A 50 -6.79 18.63 1.61
CA SER A 50 -8.08 19.23 1.94
C SER A 50 -8.80 18.38 3.00
N PRO A 51 -9.68 18.95 3.85
CA PRO A 51 -10.42 18.18 4.85
C PRO A 51 -11.19 16.99 4.24
N THR A 52 -11.75 17.16 3.04
CA THR A 52 -12.42 16.08 2.30
C THR A 52 -11.45 14.97 1.91
N ASP A 53 -10.26 15.32 1.41
CA ASP A 53 -9.26 14.34 1.01
C ASP A 53 -8.63 13.62 2.21
N GLN A 54 -8.48 14.30 3.36
CA GLN A 54 -8.06 13.66 4.61
C GLN A 54 -9.05 12.56 5.02
N VAL A 55 -10.35 12.86 5.00
CA VAL A 55 -11.40 11.88 5.30
C VAL A 55 -11.38 10.74 4.28
N GLN A 56 -11.27 11.05 2.99
CA GLN A 56 -11.23 10.04 1.93
C GLN A 56 -10.02 9.11 2.07
N LEU A 57 -8.82 9.65 2.30
CA LEU A 57 -7.61 8.85 2.55
C LEU A 57 -7.78 7.95 3.78
N MET A 58 -8.36 8.46 4.86
CA MET A 58 -8.61 7.65 6.06
C MET A 58 -9.61 6.52 5.81
N ARG A 59 -10.64 6.74 4.98
CA ARG A 59 -11.58 5.69 4.55
C ARG A 59 -10.89 4.63 3.71
N GLU A 60 -10.10 5.02 2.72
CA GLU A 60 -9.31 4.10 1.88
C GLU A 60 -8.31 3.29 2.71
N SER A 61 -7.57 3.96 3.60
CA SER A 61 -6.60 3.36 4.51
C SER A 61 -7.22 2.34 5.46
N SER A 62 -8.36 2.68 6.06
CA SER A 62 -9.07 1.78 6.98
C SER A 62 -9.65 0.57 6.25
N TRP A 63 -10.23 0.80 5.08
CA TRP A 63 -10.78 -0.27 4.26
C TRP A 63 -9.69 -1.23 3.78
N LEU A 64 -8.57 -0.71 3.25
CA LEU A 64 -7.44 -1.52 2.81
C LEU A 64 -6.89 -2.36 3.98
N SER A 65 -6.67 -1.74 5.14
CA SER A 65 -6.19 -2.43 6.34
C SER A 65 -7.10 -3.60 6.73
N SER A 66 -8.42 -3.40 6.69
CA SER A 66 -9.40 -4.44 7.02
C SER A 66 -9.36 -5.60 6.03
N LYS A 67 -9.29 -5.31 4.72
CA LYS A 67 -9.20 -6.34 3.68
C LYS A 67 -7.91 -7.15 3.77
N LEU A 68 -6.78 -6.48 3.98
CA LEU A 68 -5.47 -7.13 4.16
C LEU A 68 -5.46 -7.99 5.42
N ALA A 69 -5.91 -7.46 6.56
CA ALA A 69 -5.96 -8.21 7.80
C ALA A 69 -6.77 -9.51 7.66
N LYS A 70 -7.93 -9.45 6.99
CA LYS A 70 -8.77 -10.63 6.73
C LYS A 70 -8.12 -11.60 5.74
N ALA A 71 -7.63 -11.11 4.61
CA ALA A 71 -7.09 -11.96 3.54
C ALA A 71 -5.81 -12.70 3.98
N PHE A 72 -4.99 -12.04 4.78
CA PHE A 72 -3.71 -12.58 5.24
C PHE A 72 -3.74 -13.15 6.67
N GLN A 73 -4.89 -13.10 7.35
CA GLN A 73 -5.03 -13.54 8.76
C GLN A 73 -3.97 -12.86 9.65
N ALA A 74 -3.84 -11.55 9.50
CA ALA A 74 -2.82 -10.77 10.18
C ALA A 74 -3.00 -10.82 11.72
N ASP A 75 -1.91 -11.03 12.46
CA ASP A 75 -1.92 -10.80 13.91
C ASP A 75 -2.07 -9.31 14.22
N LYS A 76 -1.46 -8.45 13.38
CA LYS A 76 -1.54 -6.99 13.53
C LYS A 76 -1.33 -6.28 12.19
N MET A 77 -2.03 -5.16 11.99
CA MET A 77 -1.68 -4.19 10.96
C MET A 77 -0.76 -3.09 11.52
N ASN A 78 0.29 -2.74 10.79
CA ASN A 78 1.04 -1.50 10.98
C ASN A 78 0.67 -0.51 9.88
N VAL A 79 0.30 0.70 10.27
CA VAL A 79 -0.04 1.81 9.36
C VAL A 79 0.77 3.03 9.76
N ALA A 80 1.46 3.67 8.82
CA ALA A 80 2.27 4.85 9.10
C ALA A 80 2.45 5.72 7.86
N ALA A 81 2.53 7.04 8.07
CA ALA A 81 3.13 7.99 7.13
C ALA A 81 4.43 8.47 7.77
N LEU A 82 5.56 8.29 7.08
CA LEU A 82 6.88 8.66 7.58
C LEU A 82 7.54 9.73 6.70
N GLY A 83 7.89 9.39 5.46
CA GLY A 83 8.30 10.40 4.47
C GLY A 83 9.70 11.03 4.63
N ASN A 84 10.52 10.60 5.60
CA ASN A 84 11.84 11.23 5.87
C ASN A 84 12.79 11.29 4.65
N GLN A 85 12.78 10.28 3.78
CA GLN A 85 13.63 10.23 2.58
C GLN A 85 12.87 10.56 1.29
N VAL A 86 11.59 10.20 1.23
CA VAL A 86 10.71 10.44 0.07
C VAL A 86 9.61 11.38 0.52
N PRO A 87 9.65 12.66 0.10
CA PRO A 87 8.78 13.68 0.66
C PRO A 87 7.33 13.59 0.15
N GLN A 88 7.06 12.87 -0.94
CA GLN A 88 5.69 12.71 -1.43
C GLN A 88 4.88 11.89 -0.42
N LEU A 89 3.73 12.39 0.02
CA LEU A 89 2.89 11.72 1.01
C LEU A 89 2.55 10.28 0.57
N HIS A 90 2.84 9.32 1.44
CA HIS A 90 2.47 7.92 1.25
C HIS A 90 2.22 7.25 2.60
N PHE A 91 1.15 6.45 2.67
CA PHE A 91 0.83 5.63 3.83
C PHE A 91 1.30 4.22 3.57
N HIS A 92 2.03 3.63 4.52
CA HIS A 92 2.37 2.22 4.54
C HIS A 92 1.26 1.42 5.20
N HIS A 93 0.94 0.25 4.65
CA HIS A 93 0.00 -0.73 5.19
C HIS A 93 0.68 -2.10 5.19
N ILE A 94 1.08 -2.56 6.37
CA ILE A 94 1.93 -3.75 6.51
C ILE A 94 1.20 -4.78 7.37
N VAL A 95 1.02 -5.98 6.82
CA VAL A 95 0.57 -7.16 7.57
C VAL A 95 1.73 -7.69 8.41
N ARG A 96 1.50 -7.88 9.72
CA ARG A 96 2.49 -8.38 10.68
C ARG A 96 2.02 -9.68 11.32
N TYR A 97 3.01 -10.50 11.68
CA TYR A 97 2.82 -11.76 12.39
C TYR A 97 3.78 -11.84 13.57
N GLN A 98 3.39 -12.51 14.65
CA GLN A 98 4.26 -12.71 15.82
C GLN A 98 5.54 -13.50 15.47
N ASN A 99 5.51 -14.28 14.39
CA ASN A 99 6.63 -15.06 13.89
C ASN A 99 7.32 -14.42 12.67
N ASP A 100 6.99 -13.18 12.30
CA ASP A 100 7.70 -12.49 11.22
C ASP A 100 9.13 -12.12 11.63
N SER A 101 10.01 -11.89 10.64
CA SER A 101 11.45 -11.71 10.86
C SER A 101 11.82 -10.46 11.67
N LYS A 102 10.86 -9.59 11.98
CA LYS A 102 11.08 -8.31 12.69
C LYS A 102 10.27 -8.18 13.95
N TRP A 103 9.32 -9.06 14.25
CA TRP A 103 8.48 -8.93 15.43
C TRP A 103 9.31 -8.89 16.73
N PRO A 104 9.00 -7.99 17.69
CA PRO A 104 7.93 -6.97 17.70
C PRO A 104 8.36 -5.60 17.15
N ASN A 105 9.56 -5.50 16.56
CA ASN A 105 10.12 -4.26 16.05
C ASN A 105 9.48 -3.82 14.73
N PRO A 106 9.66 -2.53 14.34
CA PRO A 106 9.26 -2.05 13.03
C PRO A 106 10.05 -2.72 11.89
N VAL A 107 9.45 -2.76 10.69
CA VAL A 107 10.07 -3.38 9.51
C VAL A 107 11.06 -2.46 8.78
N TRP A 108 10.99 -1.15 9.01
CA TRP A 108 11.79 -0.16 8.29
C TRP A 108 13.29 -0.31 8.57
N GLY A 109 14.11 -0.05 7.54
CA GLY A 109 15.57 -0.07 7.64
C GLY A 109 16.23 -1.44 7.42
N ALA A 110 15.43 -2.50 7.26
CA ALA A 110 15.94 -3.79 6.80
C ALA A 110 16.07 -3.80 5.25
N PRO A 111 17.07 -4.52 4.69
CA PRO A 111 17.12 -4.76 3.25
C PRO A 111 15.87 -5.49 2.76
N ALA A 112 15.28 -5.01 1.67
CA ALA A 112 14.16 -5.65 1.01
C ALA A 112 14.61 -6.93 0.28
N ILE A 113 13.76 -7.96 0.28
CA ILE A 113 13.95 -9.15 -0.56
C ILE A 113 12.95 -9.08 -1.71
N PRO A 114 13.39 -8.88 -2.96
CA PRO A 114 12.47 -8.77 -4.09
C PRO A 114 11.60 -10.02 -4.29
N TYR A 115 10.40 -9.81 -4.82
CA TYR A 115 9.56 -10.93 -5.24
C TYR A 115 10.21 -11.67 -6.41
N THR A 116 10.17 -13.01 -6.36
CA THR A 116 10.31 -13.81 -7.59
C THR A 116 9.02 -13.74 -8.39
N GLN A 117 9.08 -14.02 -9.68
CA GLN A 117 7.90 -13.98 -10.55
C GLN A 117 6.75 -14.87 -10.03
N ALA A 118 7.07 -16.08 -9.56
CA ALA A 118 6.07 -17.01 -9.03
C ALA A 118 5.41 -16.48 -7.74
N VAL A 119 6.19 -15.93 -6.81
CA VAL A 119 5.66 -15.38 -5.57
C VAL A 119 4.84 -14.11 -5.84
N LEU A 120 5.26 -13.28 -6.80
CA LEU A 120 4.53 -12.09 -7.21
C LEU A 120 3.16 -12.44 -7.81
N GLN A 121 3.09 -13.48 -8.64
CA GLN A 121 1.82 -13.97 -9.20
C GLN A 121 0.87 -14.47 -8.11
N GLN A 122 1.36 -15.20 -7.11
CA GLN A 122 0.54 -15.65 -5.98
C GLN A 122 0.05 -14.46 -5.14
N MET A 123 0.90 -13.48 -4.89
CA MET A 123 0.54 -12.24 -4.19
C MET A 123 -0.54 -11.48 -4.97
N GLN A 124 -0.38 -11.33 -6.29
CA GLN A 124 -1.34 -10.69 -7.17
C GLN A 124 -2.72 -11.36 -7.10
N GLN A 125 -2.78 -12.69 -7.17
CA GLN A 125 -4.05 -13.44 -7.04
C GLN A 125 -4.71 -13.21 -5.69
N THR A 126 -3.92 -13.22 -4.61
CA THR A 126 -4.42 -12.98 -3.25
C THR A 126 -5.02 -11.57 -3.11
N LEU A 127 -4.30 -10.56 -3.60
CA LEU A 127 -4.77 -9.17 -3.59
C LEU A 127 -5.99 -8.96 -4.49
N MET A 128 -6.05 -9.63 -5.64
CA MET A 128 -7.21 -9.58 -6.54
C MET A 128 -8.48 -10.04 -5.81
N MET A 129 -8.42 -11.18 -5.12
CA MET A 129 -9.54 -11.70 -4.34
C MET A 129 -9.90 -10.79 -3.15
N ALA A 130 -8.90 -10.17 -2.52
CA ALA A 130 -9.11 -9.32 -1.36
C ALA A 130 -9.76 -7.97 -1.73
N LEU A 131 -9.36 -7.37 -2.85
CA LEU A 131 -9.63 -5.96 -3.16
C LEU A 131 -10.65 -5.73 -4.28
N ARG A 132 -10.93 -6.69 -5.16
CA ARG A 132 -11.81 -6.47 -6.32
C ARG A 132 -13.30 -6.60 -5.95
N GLY A 133 -14.14 -5.79 -6.61
CA GLY A 133 -15.60 -5.99 -6.64
C GLY A 133 -16.38 -5.43 -5.45
N HIS A 134 -15.80 -4.50 -4.68
CA HIS A 134 -16.49 -3.90 -3.53
C HIS A 134 -17.17 -2.58 -3.94
N HIS A 135 -18.48 -2.49 -3.71
CA HIS A 135 -19.29 -1.32 -4.07
C HIS A 135 -19.07 -0.13 -3.12
N ASP A 136 -18.87 -0.39 -1.83
CA ASP A 136 -18.69 0.64 -0.80
C ASP A 136 -17.34 1.38 -0.89
N MET A 137 -16.35 0.76 -1.55
CA MET A 137 -15.03 1.33 -1.80
C MET A 137 -14.61 0.93 -3.20
N PRO A 138 -14.89 1.78 -4.21
CA PRO A 138 -14.47 1.55 -5.58
C PRO A 138 -12.96 1.35 -5.64
N PHE A 139 -12.54 0.31 -6.37
CA PHE A 139 -11.13 0.01 -6.59
C PHE A 139 -10.93 -0.44 -8.03
N ASP A 140 -10.23 0.38 -8.81
CA ASP A 140 -9.87 0.10 -10.20
C ASP A 140 -8.58 -0.72 -10.22
N TRP A 141 -8.72 -2.02 -10.48
CA TRP A 141 -7.60 -2.95 -10.48
C TRP A 141 -6.70 -2.73 -11.71
N LYS A 142 -5.37 -2.67 -11.53
CA LYS A 142 -4.39 -2.44 -12.62
C LYS A 142 -3.27 -3.47 -12.69
N MET A 143 -3.09 -4.30 -11.67
CA MET A 143 -1.96 -5.23 -11.63
C MET A 143 -2.11 -6.36 -12.65
N GLY A 144 -1.08 -6.56 -13.49
CA GLY A 144 -1.08 -7.61 -14.51
C GLY A 144 -1.92 -7.30 -15.75
N GLU A 145 -2.47 -6.08 -15.86
CA GLU A 145 -2.84 -5.55 -17.17
C GLU A 145 -1.53 -5.22 -17.89
N THR A 146 -1.21 -5.96 -18.94
CA THR A 146 -0.13 -5.58 -19.86
C THR A 146 -0.52 -4.26 -20.52
N THR A 147 0.24 -3.20 -20.25
CA THR A 147 0.27 -2.00 -21.10
C THR A 147 0.67 -2.36 -22.52
#